data_AF-A0A523WA95-F1
#
_entry.id   AF-A0A523WA95-F1
#
_cell.length_a   1.000
_cell.length_b   1.000
_cell.length_c   1.000
_cell.angle_alpha   90.00
_cell.angle_beta   90.00
_cell.angle_gamma   90.00
#
_symmetry.space_group_name_H-M   'P 1'
#
loop_
_entity.id
_entity.type
_entity.pdbx_description
1 polymer ?
#
loop_
_entity_poly.entity_id
_entity_poly.type
_entity_poly.pdbx_seq_one_letter_code
_entity_poly.pdbx_strand_id
1 'polypeptide(L)'
;MITFLVFLLCLSDSGVVIVDGVLFYGDDHKMRCFNTGDVVEIVEQIEDTVIVKRDSAVGPILNDVIVNFKEIIAEEHLFVFARGYFDEGEYKKSAKLLNLFIKNFDGSRYCAEALYYYGLSREELAGSFDKSDSTPDFLFNEKYNIWYYSGEAYMEILERFSESTYASKAVYRLINIFRMRNLPWNDSVQLIQEELRMWQDFDSKYKNTDEYVLVLLEIGYINRVLFEITEDLDYRTDAVKIFQEIFDTYPNSIYSAQSRLNLHEIKNGKNIYKY
;
A
#
# COMPACT_ATOMS: atom_id res chain seq x y z
N MET A 1 -17.67 -30.61 -29.19
CA MET A 1 -17.28 -30.50 -27.77
C MET A 1 -15.86 -31.05 -27.54
N ILE A 2 -14.90 -30.70 -28.43
CA ILE A 2 -13.47 -31.09 -28.38
C ILE A 2 -12.62 -29.88 -28.84
N THR A 3 -13.11 -28.66 -28.60
CA THR A 3 -12.42 -27.42 -29.01
C THR A 3 -12.23 -26.43 -27.88
N PHE A 4 -12.54 -26.83 -26.65
CA PHE A 4 -12.32 -26.04 -25.43
C PHE A 4 -11.26 -26.65 -24.49
N LEU A 5 -10.49 -27.63 -25.00
CA LEU A 5 -9.46 -28.36 -24.25
C LEU A 5 -8.02 -28.01 -24.71
N VAL A 6 -7.83 -26.93 -25.48
CA VAL A 6 -6.52 -26.54 -26.05
C VAL A 6 -6.03 -25.18 -25.51
N PHE A 7 -6.77 -24.54 -24.60
CA PHE A 7 -6.37 -23.25 -24.00
C PHE A 7 -6.01 -23.33 -22.50
N LEU A 8 -5.82 -24.54 -21.97
CA LEU A 8 -5.34 -24.77 -20.62
C LEU A 8 -3.97 -25.43 -20.68
N LEU A 9 -2.95 -24.66 -20.26
CA LEU A 9 -1.61 -25.08 -19.83
C LEU A 9 -0.51 -25.30 -20.89
N CYS A 10 -0.43 -24.41 -21.89
CA CYS A 10 0.89 -23.91 -22.33
C CYS A 10 1.13 -22.55 -21.67
N LEU A 11 1.10 -22.49 -20.34
CA LEU A 11 1.90 -21.46 -19.67
C LEU A 11 3.34 -21.86 -19.99
N SER A 12 4.00 -21.06 -20.83
CA SER A 12 5.45 -21.12 -20.97
C SER A 12 6.05 -21.26 -19.58
N ASP A 13 6.98 -22.20 -19.39
CA ASP A 13 7.84 -22.18 -18.21
C ASP A 13 8.37 -20.75 -18.11
N SER A 14 8.07 -20.06 -17.02
CA SER A 14 8.34 -18.63 -16.89
C SER A 14 8.88 -18.37 -15.50
N GLY A 15 9.75 -17.38 -15.40
CA GLY A 15 10.24 -16.91 -14.12
C GLY A 15 10.48 -15.42 -14.14
N VAL A 16 10.76 -14.89 -12.95
CA VAL A 16 11.02 -13.46 -12.75
C VAL A 16 12.43 -13.27 -12.24
N VAL A 17 13.16 -12.34 -12.87
CA VAL A 17 14.48 -11.92 -12.43
C VAL A 17 14.35 -11.13 -11.14
N ILE A 18 15.15 -11.45 -10.12
CA ILE A 18 15.08 -10.82 -8.79
C ILE A 18 16.30 -9.94 -8.45
N VAL A 19 17.24 -9.79 -9.38
CA VAL A 19 18.47 -8.99 -9.24
C VAL A 19 18.61 -8.01 -10.41
N ASP A 20 19.20 -6.83 -10.17
CA ASP A 20 19.48 -5.85 -11.22
C ASP A 20 20.80 -6.11 -11.93
N GLY A 21 20.89 -5.67 -13.20
CA GLY A 21 22.17 -5.65 -13.91
C GLY A 21 22.66 -7.01 -14.40
N VAL A 22 21.78 -8.01 -14.52
CA VAL A 22 22.16 -9.35 -15.00
C VAL A 22 22.44 -9.28 -16.50
N LEU A 23 23.71 -9.42 -16.89
CA LEU A 23 24.10 -9.44 -18.29
C LEU A 23 23.71 -10.78 -18.93
N PHE A 24 22.83 -10.70 -19.92
CA PHE A 24 22.38 -11.85 -20.70
C PHE A 24 22.99 -11.79 -22.10
N TYR A 25 23.71 -12.84 -22.47
CA TYR A 25 24.28 -12.98 -23.81
C TYR A 25 23.54 -14.08 -24.57
N GLY A 26 22.74 -13.69 -25.54
CA GLY A 26 21.93 -14.60 -26.33
C GLY A 26 22.70 -15.30 -27.44
N ASP A 27 22.13 -16.37 -27.98
CA ASP A 27 22.53 -17.04 -29.21
C ASP A 27 22.58 -16.12 -30.44
N ASP A 28 21.88 -14.99 -30.40
CA ASP A 28 21.93 -13.93 -31.41
C ASP A 28 23.17 -13.01 -31.30
N HIS A 29 24.10 -13.35 -30.41
CA HIS A 29 25.35 -12.62 -30.14
C HIS A 29 25.15 -11.18 -29.65
N LYS A 30 23.97 -10.83 -29.13
CA LYS A 30 23.69 -9.52 -28.54
C LYS A 30 23.62 -9.59 -27.02
N MET A 31 24.21 -8.59 -26.37
CA MET A 31 24.13 -8.41 -24.94
C MET A 31 22.86 -7.65 -24.55
N ARG A 32 22.13 -8.18 -23.57
CA ARG A 32 20.96 -7.57 -22.93
C ARG A 32 21.24 -7.45 -21.44
N CYS A 33 20.51 -6.56 -20.77
CA CYS A 33 20.59 -6.38 -19.33
C CYS A 33 19.21 -6.68 -18.74
N PHE A 34 19.12 -7.68 -17.87
CA PHE A 34 17.90 -7.97 -17.13
C PHE A 34 17.93 -7.25 -15.79
N ASN A 35 16.77 -6.79 -15.37
CA ASN A 35 16.58 -6.14 -14.08
C ASN A 35 15.49 -6.81 -13.28
N THR A 36 15.43 -6.48 -11.99
CA THR A 36 14.42 -6.98 -11.06
C THR A 36 13.02 -6.80 -11.66
N GLY A 37 12.22 -7.86 -11.62
CA GLY A 37 10.86 -7.93 -12.16
C GLY A 37 10.77 -8.17 -13.67
N ASP A 38 11.88 -8.34 -14.39
CA ASP A 38 11.81 -8.78 -15.77
C ASP A 38 11.35 -10.25 -15.83
N VAL A 39 10.27 -10.50 -16.57
CA VAL A 39 9.73 -11.83 -16.78
C VAL A 39 10.40 -12.45 -18.00
N VAL A 40 10.86 -13.69 -17.86
CA VAL A 40 11.53 -14.44 -18.93
C VAL A 40 10.89 -15.81 -19.09
N GLU A 41 10.91 -16.34 -20.32
CA GLU A 41 10.54 -17.72 -20.60
C GLU A 41 11.72 -18.61 -20.20
N ILE A 42 11.49 -19.61 -19.36
CA ILE A 42 12.43 -20.66 -19.01
C ILE A 42 12.29 -21.78 -20.05
N VAL A 43 13.39 -22.07 -20.74
CA VAL A 43 13.46 -23.11 -21.77
C VAL A 43 13.91 -24.44 -21.17
N GLU A 44 14.91 -24.39 -20.30
CA GLU A 44 15.52 -25.57 -19.68
C GLU A 44 16.18 -25.18 -18.35
N GLN A 45 16.21 -26.10 -17.38
CA GLN A 45 16.90 -25.93 -16.11
C GLN A 45 18.04 -26.96 -16.01
N ILE A 46 19.26 -26.49 -15.83
CA ILE A 46 20.49 -27.28 -15.85
C ILE A 46 21.32 -26.95 -14.60
N GLU A 47 21.22 -27.78 -13.56
CA GLU A 47 21.94 -27.63 -12.29
C GLU A 47 21.91 -26.17 -11.75
N ASP A 48 23.04 -25.47 -11.81
CA ASP A 48 23.21 -24.09 -11.30
C ASP A 48 22.76 -23.01 -12.30
N THR A 49 22.25 -23.41 -13.47
CA THR A 49 21.87 -22.51 -14.57
C THR A 49 20.47 -22.77 -15.09
N VAL A 50 19.88 -21.72 -15.64
CA VAL A 50 18.59 -21.77 -16.33
C VAL A 50 18.78 -21.19 -17.72
N ILE A 51 18.41 -21.96 -18.74
CA ILE A 51 18.33 -21.47 -20.11
C ILE A 51 17.02 -20.70 -20.22
N VAL A 52 17.13 -19.41 -20.52
CA VAL A 52 15.98 -18.53 -20.65
C VAL A 52 15.90 -17.93 -22.05
N LYS A 53 14.70 -17.51 -22.42
CA LYS A 53 14.40 -16.85 -23.68
C LYS A 53 13.75 -15.48 -23.43
N ARG A 54 14.27 -14.47 -24.11
CA ARG A 54 13.71 -13.11 -24.12
C ARG A 54 13.96 -12.45 -25.48
N ASP A 55 12.93 -11.84 -26.05
CA ASP A 55 13.00 -11.14 -27.35
C ASP A 55 13.62 -12.01 -28.46
N SER A 56 13.21 -13.29 -28.52
CA SER A 56 13.70 -14.32 -29.44
C SER A 56 15.15 -14.80 -29.26
N ALA A 57 15.90 -14.25 -28.30
CA ALA A 57 17.24 -14.73 -27.97
C ALA A 57 17.18 -15.75 -26.82
N VAL A 58 17.99 -16.80 -26.92
CA VAL A 58 18.08 -17.88 -25.93
C VAL A 58 19.48 -17.89 -25.32
N GLY A 59 19.59 -18.04 -24.00
CA GLY A 59 20.89 -18.09 -23.33
C GLY A 59 20.81 -18.49 -21.86
N PRO A 60 21.94 -18.85 -21.24
CA PRO A 60 21.99 -19.23 -19.83
C PRO A 60 22.04 -18.01 -18.90
N ILE A 61 21.40 -18.15 -17.74
CA ILE A 61 21.60 -17.31 -16.55
C ILE A 61 21.76 -18.21 -15.31
N LEU A 62 22.22 -17.67 -14.18
CA LEU A 62 22.30 -18.43 -12.93
C LEU A 62 20.89 -18.74 -12.39
N ASN A 63 20.74 -19.88 -11.71
CA ASN A 63 19.45 -20.26 -11.16
C ASN A 63 19.00 -19.36 -9.99
N ASP A 64 19.95 -18.80 -9.24
CA ASP A 64 19.67 -17.94 -8.07
C ASP A 64 19.23 -16.51 -8.43
N VAL A 65 19.33 -16.10 -9.71
CA VAL A 65 18.88 -14.78 -10.17
C VAL A 65 17.40 -14.76 -10.59
N ILE A 66 16.75 -15.93 -10.63
CA ILE A 66 15.37 -16.07 -11.11
C ILE A 66 14.51 -16.84 -10.10
N VAL A 67 13.26 -16.43 -9.94
CA VAL A 67 12.23 -17.26 -9.30
C VAL A 67 11.40 -17.90 -10.40
N ASN A 68 11.48 -19.23 -10.53
CA ASN A 68 10.70 -20.01 -11.49
C ASN A 68 9.28 -20.23 -10.95
N PHE A 69 8.25 -19.75 -11.64
CA PHE A 69 6.87 -19.82 -11.16
C PHE A 69 6.30 -21.25 -11.03
N LYS A 70 6.94 -22.26 -11.63
CA LYS A 70 6.53 -23.67 -11.45
C LYS A 70 7.13 -24.34 -10.22
N GLU A 71 8.14 -23.74 -9.59
CA GLU A 71 8.71 -24.30 -8.37
C GLU A 71 7.71 -24.21 -7.22
N ILE A 72 7.65 -25.25 -6.40
CA ILE A 72 6.72 -25.34 -5.26
C ILE A 72 6.91 -24.15 -4.30
N ILE A 73 8.14 -23.67 -4.19
CA ILE A 73 8.56 -22.57 -3.29
C ILE A 73 8.50 -21.19 -3.95
N ALA A 74 8.07 -21.09 -5.21
CA ALA A 74 8.09 -19.86 -5.98
C ALA A 74 7.24 -18.75 -5.34
N GLU A 75 6.08 -19.13 -4.81
CA GLU A 75 5.19 -18.25 -4.08
C GLU A 75 5.93 -17.61 -2.90
N GLU A 76 6.49 -18.43 -2.01
CA GLU A 76 7.15 -17.92 -0.80
C GLU A 76 8.41 -17.11 -1.14
N HIS A 77 9.23 -17.58 -2.09
CA HIS A 77 10.44 -16.86 -2.51
C HIS A 77 10.11 -15.49 -3.09
N LEU A 78 9.16 -15.42 -4.05
CA LEU A 78 8.81 -14.14 -4.66
C LEU A 78 8.27 -13.16 -3.62
N PHE A 79 7.42 -13.63 -2.71
CA PHE A 79 6.89 -12.80 -1.63
C PHE A 79 8.02 -12.27 -0.72
N VAL A 80 8.94 -13.13 -0.29
CA VAL A 80 10.06 -12.76 0.59
C VAL A 80 10.97 -11.73 -0.07
N PHE A 81 11.35 -11.92 -1.35
CA PHE A 81 12.16 -10.94 -2.06
C PHE A 81 11.44 -9.61 -2.24
N ALA A 82 10.15 -9.65 -2.60
CA ALA A 82 9.36 -8.45 -2.79
C ALA A 82 9.19 -7.64 -1.49
N ARG A 83 8.98 -8.33 -0.37
CA ARG A 83 8.93 -7.75 0.98
C ARG A 83 10.29 -7.22 1.43
N GLY A 84 11.37 -7.96 1.17
CA GLY A 84 12.74 -7.54 1.48
C GLY A 84 13.10 -6.21 0.81
N TYR A 85 12.79 -6.06 -0.48
CA TYR A 85 12.99 -4.77 -1.17
C TYR A 85 12.17 -3.62 -0.55
N PHE A 86 10.98 -3.89 -0.02
CA PHE A 86 10.23 -2.85 0.71
C PHE A 86 10.97 -2.42 1.97
N ASP A 87 11.46 -3.38 2.74
CA ASP A 87 12.16 -3.11 4.02
C ASP A 87 13.48 -2.37 3.80
N GLU A 88 14.11 -2.54 2.63
CA GLU A 88 15.30 -1.80 2.20
C GLU A 88 14.99 -0.41 1.60
N GLY A 89 13.70 -0.04 1.45
CA GLY A 89 13.28 1.23 0.85
C GLY A 89 13.31 1.25 -0.69
N GLU A 90 13.52 0.10 -1.32
CA GLU A 90 13.56 -0.09 -2.78
C GLU A 90 12.13 -0.26 -3.35
N TYR A 91 11.26 0.73 -3.10
CA TYR A 91 9.82 0.65 -3.35
C TYR A 91 9.46 0.36 -4.82
N LYS A 92 10.27 0.80 -5.78
CA LYS A 92 10.05 0.51 -7.21
C LYS A 92 10.20 -0.99 -7.51
N LYS A 93 11.22 -1.62 -6.93
CA LYS A 93 11.47 -3.06 -7.08
C LYS A 93 10.41 -3.86 -6.36
N SER A 94 10.10 -3.46 -5.12
CA SER A 94 9.04 -4.08 -4.32
C SER A 94 7.70 -4.04 -5.05
N ALA A 95 7.25 -2.87 -5.51
CA ALA A 95 5.99 -2.73 -6.25
C ALA A 95 5.94 -3.60 -7.50
N LYS A 96 7.05 -3.71 -8.25
CA LYS A 96 7.13 -4.54 -9.46
C LYS A 96 6.99 -6.03 -9.13
N LEU A 97 7.70 -6.52 -8.12
CA LEU A 97 7.62 -7.93 -7.71
C LEU A 97 6.30 -8.28 -7.03
N LEU A 98 5.74 -7.41 -6.19
CA LEU A 98 4.43 -7.61 -5.56
C LEU A 98 3.30 -7.64 -6.61
N ASN A 99 3.35 -6.78 -7.64
CA ASN A 99 2.39 -6.83 -8.73
C ASN A 99 2.48 -8.15 -9.52
N LEU A 100 3.69 -8.68 -9.74
CA LEU A 100 3.87 -10.00 -10.34
C LEU A 100 3.35 -11.11 -9.43
N PHE A 101 3.58 -11.01 -8.12
CA PHE A 101 3.06 -11.95 -7.14
C PHE A 101 1.53 -12.00 -7.18
N ILE A 102 0.86 -10.85 -7.09
CA ILE A 102 -0.61 -10.74 -7.09
C ILE A 102 -1.21 -11.34 -8.38
N LYS A 103 -0.55 -11.16 -9.52
CA LYS A 103 -1.00 -11.68 -10.82
C LYS A 103 -0.84 -13.19 -10.98
N ASN A 104 0.16 -13.79 -10.34
CA ASN A 104 0.49 -15.21 -10.55
C ASN A 104 0.07 -16.11 -9.37
N PHE A 105 -0.14 -15.54 -8.19
CA PHE A 105 -0.46 -16.26 -6.94
C PHE A 105 -1.67 -15.64 -6.23
N ASP A 106 -2.75 -15.38 -6.98
CA ASP A 106 -3.96 -14.69 -6.49
C ASP A 106 -4.69 -15.41 -5.34
N GLY A 107 -4.56 -16.73 -5.26
CA GLY A 107 -5.07 -17.59 -4.19
C GLY A 107 -4.13 -17.80 -3.00
N SER A 108 -2.96 -17.14 -3.00
CA SER A 108 -1.98 -17.26 -1.92
C SER A 108 -2.52 -16.76 -0.58
N ARG A 109 -2.09 -17.39 0.52
CA ARG A 109 -2.31 -16.89 1.88
C ARG A 109 -1.65 -15.52 2.15
N TYR A 110 -0.65 -15.15 1.35
CA TYR A 110 0.05 -13.87 1.43
C TYR A 110 -0.61 -12.79 0.57
N CYS A 111 -1.65 -13.09 -0.19
CA CYS A 111 -2.21 -12.16 -1.19
C CYS A 111 -2.69 -10.83 -0.57
N ALA A 112 -3.39 -10.87 0.57
CA ALA A 112 -3.83 -9.66 1.28
C ALA A 112 -2.63 -8.80 1.77
N GLU A 113 -1.57 -9.46 2.27
CA GLU A 113 -0.34 -8.78 2.69
C GLU A 113 0.43 -8.20 1.49
N ALA A 114 0.51 -8.95 0.39
CA ALA A 114 1.15 -8.52 -0.84
C ALA A 114 0.45 -7.29 -1.43
N LEU A 115 -0.89 -7.27 -1.46
CA LEU A 115 -1.69 -6.09 -1.83
C LEU A 115 -1.39 -4.91 -0.91
N TYR A 116 -1.27 -5.15 0.39
CA TYR A 116 -1.02 -4.08 1.36
C TYR A 116 0.36 -3.44 1.14
N TYR A 117 1.42 -4.24 1.04
CA TYR A 117 2.76 -3.73 0.77
C TYR A 117 2.92 -3.18 -0.65
N TYR A 118 2.14 -3.67 -1.61
CA TYR A 118 2.06 -3.09 -2.94
C TYR A 118 1.51 -1.67 -2.82
N GLY A 119 0.36 -1.49 -2.16
CA GLY A 119 -0.22 -0.18 -1.88
C GLY A 119 0.75 0.77 -1.18
N LEU A 120 1.45 0.32 -0.13
CA LEU A 120 2.43 1.14 0.57
C LEU A 120 3.60 1.55 -0.34
N SER A 121 4.11 0.61 -1.15
CA SER A 121 5.16 0.92 -2.13
C SER A 121 4.70 1.98 -3.13
N ARG A 122 3.43 1.93 -3.57
CA ARG A 122 2.86 2.93 -4.48
C ARG A 122 2.74 4.27 -3.79
N GLU A 123 2.31 4.33 -2.54
CA GLU A 123 2.27 5.59 -1.78
C GLU A 123 3.65 6.26 -1.65
N GLU A 124 4.68 5.48 -1.31
CA GLU A 124 6.06 6.00 -1.23
C GLU A 124 6.56 6.48 -2.58
N LEU A 125 6.27 5.73 -3.65
CA LEU A 125 6.62 6.15 -5.00
C LEU A 125 5.93 7.45 -5.38
N ALA A 126 4.69 7.69 -4.96
CA ALA A 126 3.95 8.93 -5.27
C ALA A 126 4.71 10.17 -4.81
N GLY A 127 5.41 10.10 -3.67
CA GLY A 127 6.25 11.19 -3.17
C GLY A 127 7.49 11.51 -4.04
N SER A 128 7.83 10.63 -4.99
CA SER A 128 8.99 10.77 -5.88
C SER A 128 8.65 11.13 -7.34
N PHE A 129 7.36 11.24 -7.70
CA PHE A 129 6.94 11.56 -9.07
C PHE A 129 7.17 13.03 -9.43
N ASP A 130 7.66 13.28 -10.66
CA ASP A 130 7.64 14.60 -11.28
C ASP A 130 6.37 14.77 -12.14
N LYS A 131 5.98 16.02 -12.42
CA LYS A 131 4.73 16.37 -13.12
C LYS A 131 4.58 15.76 -14.52
N SER A 132 5.66 15.30 -15.13
CA SER A 132 5.66 14.74 -16.49
C SER A 132 5.15 13.30 -16.57
N ASP A 133 5.06 12.62 -15.43
CA ASP A 133 4.93 11.16 -15.40
C ASP A 133 3.47 10.78 -15.16
N SER A 134 2.72 10.55 -16.25
CA SER A 134 1.36 10.01 -16.13
C SER A 134 1.42 8.49 -15.93
N THR A 135 0.89 8.03 -14.81
CA THR A 135 0.72 6.61 -14.50
C THR A 135 -0.69 6.39 -13.93
N PRO A 136 -1.41 5.32 -14.35
CA PRO A 136 -2.87 5.22 -14.12
C PRO A 136 -3.31 5.28 -12.65
N ASP A 137 -2.49 4.77 -11.73
CA ASP A 137 -2.87 4.63 -10.32
C ASP A 137 -2.44 5.83 -9.47
N PHE A 138 -1.83 6.86 -10.08
CA PHE A 138 -1.40 8.07 -9.39
C PHE A 138 -2.27 9.24 -9.77
N LEU A 139 -2.65 10.01 -8.76
CA LEU A 139 -3.49 11.17 -8.87
C LEU A 139 -2.69 12.40 -8.46
N PHE A 140 -3.00 13.54 -9.08
CA PHE A 140 -2.33 14.82 -8.79
C PHE A 140 -3.32 15.80 -8.18
N ASN A 141 -2.96 16.36 -7.03
CA ASN A 141 -3.69 17.46 -6.41
C ASN A 141 -3.08 18.79 -6.86
N GLU A 142 -3.70 19.45 -7.83
CA GLU A 142 -3.18 20.70 -8.42
C GLU A 142 -3.05 21.84 -7.41
N LYS A 143 -3.99 21.93 -6.46
CA LYS A 143 -4.02 23.02 -5.47
C LYS A 143 -2.81 22.99 -4.54
N TYR A 144 -2.38 21.79 -4.15
CA TYR A 144 -1.26 21.61 -3.22
C TYR A 144 0.01 21.12 -3.88
N ASN A 145 -0.02 20.88 -5.20
CA ASN A 145 1.13 20.44 -5.97
C ASN A 145 1.73 19.12 -5.44
N ILE A 146 0.87 18.14 -5.14
CA ILE A 146 1.28 16.83 -4.61
C ILE A 146 0.73 15.68 -5.47
N TRP A 147 1.54 14.65 -5.63
CA TRP A 147 1.12 13.35 -6.17
C TRP A 147 0.71 12.42 -5.02
N TYR A 148 -0.28 11.58 -5.26
CA TYR A 148 -0.72 10.57 -4.31
C TYR A 148 -1.27 9.34 -5.02
N TYR A 149 -1.21 8.20 -4.34
CA TYR A 149 -1.73 6.93 -4.86
C TYR A 149 -3.26 6.85 -4.73
N SER A 150 -3.93 6.25 -5.72
CA SER A 150 -5.40 6.11 -5.77
C SER A 150 -5.98 5.21 -4.66
N GLY A 151 -5.18 4.28 -4.13
CA GLY A 151 -5.64 3.32 -3.12
C GLY A 151 -6.29 2.05 -3.69
N GLU A 152 -6.16 1.76 -4.99
CA GLU A 152 -6.79 0.60 -5.64
C GLU A 152 -6.53 -0.73 -4.93
N ALA A 153 -5.27 -0.99 -4.53
CA ALA A 153 -4.91 -2.21 -3.81
C ALA A 153 -5.60 -2.31 -2.43
N TYR A 154 -5.83 -1.18 -1.77
CA TYR A 154 -6.56 -1.15 -0.50
C TYR A 154 -8.04 -1.43 -0.70
N MET A 155 -8.65 -0.91 -1.77
CA MET A 155 -10.03 -1.26 -2.13
C MET A 155 -10.15 -2.76 -2.40
N GLU A 156 -9.19 -3.34 -3.13
CA GLU A 156 -9.16 -4.78 -3.41
C GLU A 156 -9.05 -5.63 -2.13
N ILE A 157 -8.28 -5.19 -1.12
CA ILE A 157 -8.24 -5.84 0.20
C ILE A 157 -9.64 -5.86 0.84
N LEU A 158 -10.38 -4.76 0.79
CA LEU A 158 -11.72 -4.69 1.39
C LEU A 158 -12.74 -5.54 0.63
N GLU A 159 -12.60 -5.66 -0.69
CA GLU A 159 -13.50 -6.45 -1.53
C GLU A 159 -13.25 -7.96 -1.41
N ARG A 160 -11.99 -8.38 -1.37
CA ARG A 160 -11.60 -9.80 -1.43
C ARG A 160 -11.22 -10.39 -0.07
N PHE A 161 -10.78 -9.55 0.86
CA PHE A 161 -10.14 -9.95 2.11
C PHE A 161 -10.65 -9.14 3.32
N SER A 162 -11.96 -8.85 3.36
CA SER A 162 -12.60 -8.02 4.39
C SER A 162 -12.36 -8.50 5.84
N GLU A 163 -12.17 -9.79 6.03
CA GLU A 163 -11.94 -10.41 7.34
C GLU A 163 -10.45 -10.54 7.71
N SER A 164 -9.55 -10.10 6.83
CA SER A 164 -8.10 -10.17 7.10
C SER A 164 -7.65 -9.09 8.07
N THR A 165 -6.52 -9.31 8.75
CA THR A 165 -5.87 -8.28 9.59
C THR A 165 -5.39 -7.07 8.77
N TYR A 166 -5.39 -7.16 7.44
CA TYR A 166 -5.04 -6.06 6.54
C TYR A 166 -6.25 -5.19 6.18
N ALA A 167 -7.48 -5.62 6.47
CA ALA A 167 -8.68 -4.83 6.18
C ALA A 167 -8.71 -3.51 6.97
N SER A 168 -8.44 -3.55 8.28
CA SER A 168 -8.36 -2.32 9.09
C SER A 168 -7.26 -1.39 8.58
N LYS A 169 -6.08 -1.95 8.30
CA LYS A 169 -4.95 -1.21 7.72
C LYS A 169 -5.33 -0.54 6.40
N ALA A 170 -6.03 -1.25 5.52
CA ALA A 170 -6.51 -0.74 4.24
C ALA A 170 -7.52 0.41 4.42
N VAL A 171 -8.51 0.27 5.32
CA VAL A 171 -9.46 1.37 5.61
C VAL A 171 -8.71 2.58 6.13
N TYR A 172 -7.78 2.40 7.08
CA TYR A 172 -6.98 3.49 7.62
C TYR A 172 -6.21 4.25 6.52
N ARG A 173 -5.58 3.53 5.57
CA ARG A 173 -4.90 4.17 4.42
C ARG A 173 -5.87 4.88 3.49
N LEU A 174 -7.04 4.29 3.19
CA LEU A 174 -8.04 4.91 2.32
C LEU A 174 -8.60 6.22 2.88
N ILE A 175 -8.80 6.32 4.21
CA ILE A 175 -9.24 7.59 4.82
C ILE A 175 -8.13 8.64 4.74
N ASN A 176 -6.87 8.25 4.91
CA ASN A 176 -5.74 9.17 4.69
C ASN A 176 -5.62 9.61 3.22
N ILE A 177 -5.88 8.73 2.25
CA ILE A 177 -5.94 9.08 0.82
C ILE A 177 -7.11 10.04 0.55
N PHE A 178 -8.27 9.82 1.16
CA PHE A 178 -9.40 10.76 1.11
C PHE A 178 -8.97 12.14 1.62
N ARG A 179 -8.29 12.17 2.77
CA ARG A 179 -7.74 13.41 3.31
C ARG A 179 -6.73 14.00 2.34
N MET A 180 -5.83 13.24 1.72
CA MET A 180 -4.84 13.79 0.77
C MET A 180 -5.49 14.43 -0.48
N ARG A 181 -6.51 13.78 -1.03
CA ARG A 181 -7.31 14.31 -2.13
C ARG A 181 -8.01 15.61 -1.77
N ASN A 182 -8.50 15.67 -0.55
CA ASN A 182 -9.19 16.82 0.02
C ASN A 182 -8.30 17.56 0.98
N LEU A 183 -6.97 17.51 0.76
CA LEU A 183 -6.00 17.94 1.76
C LEU A 183 -6.49 19.26 2.25
N PRO A 184 -6.51 19.43 3.58
CA PRO A 184 -6.80 20.75 4.01
C PRO A 184 -8.15 21.16 3.42
N TRP A 185 -9.13 20.33 3.81
CA TRP A 185 -10.56 20.09 3.48
C TRP A 185 -11.25 20.97 2.45
N ASN A 186 -10.48 21.57 1.56
CA ASN A 186 -10.78 22.80 0.84
C ASN A 186 -11.61 23.81 1.64
N ASP A 187 -11.31 23.96 2.94
CA ASP A 187 -12.08 24.78 3.91
C ASP A 187 -13.59 24.43 3.99
N SER A 188 -13.96 23.19 3.63
CA SER A 188 -15.33 22.70 3.62
C SER A 188 -15.66 21.93 4.89
N VAL A 189 -16.56 22.51 5.71
CA VAL A 189 -17.15 21.81 6.87
C VAL A 189 -17.78 20.48 6.46
N GLN A 190 -18.38 20.40 5.27
CA GLN A 190 -19.00 19.16 4.78
C GLN A 190 -17.97 18.04 4.58
N LEU A 191 -16.80 18.37 4.02
CA LEU A 191 -15.72 17.39 3.82
C LEU A 191 -15.12 16.93 5.15
N ILE A 192 -15.00 17.83 6.13
CA ILE A 192 -14.54 17.49 7.48
C ILE A 192 -15.54 16.53 8.15
N GLN A 193 -16.84 16.79 8.02
CA GLN A 193 -17.91 15.93 8.55
C GLN A 193 -18.01 14.58 7.82
N GLU A 194 -17.65 14.52 6.54
CA GLU A 194 -17.56 13.26 5.80
C GLU A 194 -16.40 12.42 6.32
N GLU A 195 -15.22 13.01 6.50
CA GLU A 195 -14.07 12.31 7.05
C GLU A 195 -14.32 11.81 8.48
N LEU A 196 -14.95 12.64 9.32
CA LEU A 196 -15.36 12.23 10.67
C LEU A 196 -16.24 10.98 10.64
N ARG A 197 -17.20 10.90 9.71
CA ARG A 197 -18.08 9.73 9.54
C ARG A 197 -17.30 8.49 9.13
N MET A 198 -16.30 8.63 8.26
CA MET A 198 -15.44 7.50 7.88
C MET A 198 -14.66 6.95 9.07
N TRP A 199 -14.09 7.83 9.91
CA TRP A 199 -13.39 7.40 11.12
C TRP A 199 -14.32 6.80 12.17
N GLN A 200 -15.54 7.31 12.32
CA GLN A 200 -16.56 6.71 13.21
C GLN A 200 -17.01 5.33 12.73
N ASP A 201 -17.15 5.12 11.41
CA ASP A 201 -17.41 3.80 10.84
C ASP A 201 -16.25 2.82 11.13
N PHE A 202 -15.01 3.29 11.02
CA PHE A 202 -13.83 2.53 11.43
C PHE A 202 -13.91 2.13 12.91
N ASP A 203 -14.13 3.08 13.83
CA ASP A 203 -14.23 2.83 15.27
C ASP A 203 -15.29 1.77 15.58
N SER A 204 -16.42 1.79 14.87
CA SER A 204 -17.49 0.81 15.07
C SER A 204 -17.10 -0.63 14.69
N LYS A 205 -16.19 -0.79 13.72
CA LYS A 205 -15.81 -2.09 13.12
C LYS A 205 -14.51 -2.67 13.67
N TYR A 206 -13.51 -1.83 13.96
CA TYR A 206 -12.12 -2.26 14.16
C TYR A 206 -11.56 -1.89 15.54
N LYS A 207 -12.33 -2.12 16.61
CA LYS A 207 -11.95 -1.75 17.99
C LYS A 207 -10.72 -2.44 18.56
N ASN A 208 -10.34 -3.59 17.99
CA ASN A 208 -9.27 -4.45 18.51
C ASN A 208 -8.06 -4.49 17.58
N THR A 209 -7.85 -3.49 16.73
CA THR A 209 -6.72 -3.44 15.78
C THR A 209 -5.67 -2.44 16.23
N ASP A 210 -4.44 -2.60 15.69
CA ASP A 210 -3.30 -1.75 16.06
C ASP A 210 -3.53 -0.27 15.73
N GLU A 211 -4.34 0.01 14.71
CA GLU A 211 -4.67 1.37 14.27
C GLU A 211 -5.68 2.07 15.18
N TYR A 212 -6.33 1.35 16.11
CA TYR A 212 -7.50 1.85 16.83
C TYR A 212 -7.22 3.15 17.60
N VAL A 213 -6.11 3.22 18.33
CA VAL A 213 -5.74 4.42 19.09
C VAL A 213 -5.40 5.61 18.18
N LEU A 214 -4.86 5.36 16.99
CA LEU A 214 -4.65 6.40 15.98
C LEU A 214 -5.99 6.94 15.50
N VAL A 215 -6.96 6.06 15.25
CA VAL A 215 -8.30 6.46 14.83
C VAL A 215 -9.00 7.29 15.89
N LEU A 216 -8.94 6.89 17.18
CA LEU A 216 -9.49 7.70 18.26
C LEU A 216 -8.87 9.10 18.27
N LEU A 217 -7.55 9.20 18.10
CA LEU A 217 -6.87 10.48 18.05
C LEU A 217 -7.36 11.35 16.88
N GLU A 218 -7.53 10.76 15.69
CA GLU A 218 -8.06 11.45 14.50
C GLU A 218 -9.51 11.93 14.72
N ILE A 219 -10.37 11.10 15.31
CA ILE A 219 -11.75 11.50 15.63
C ILE A 219 -11.74 12.67 16.63
N GLY A 220 -10.92 12.62 17.68
CA GLY A 220 -10.79 13.72 18.65
C GLY A 220 -10.29 15.01 18.00
N TYR A 221 -9.30 14.91 17.12
CA TYR A 221 -8.75 16.03 16.37
C TYR A 221 -9.78 16.67 15.43
N ILE A 222 -10.50 15.86 14.65
CA ILE A 222 -11.52 16.37 13.72
C ILE A 222 -12.68 17.03 14.45
N ASN A 223 -13.15 16.46 15.56
CA ASN A 223 -14.17 17.11 16.40
C ASN A 223 -13.68 18.47 16.92
N ARG A 224 -12.42 18.57 17.34
CA ARG A 224 -11.84 19.85 17.75
C ARG A 224 -11.83 20.86 16.60
N VAL A 225 -11.40 20.45 15.41
CA VAL A 225 -11.40 21.31 14.21
C VAL A 225 -12.82 21.80 13.89
N LEU A 226 -13.82 20.91 13.91
CA LEU A 226 -15.21 21.27 13.68
C LEU A 226 -15.71 22.28 14.71
N PHE A 227 -15.46 22.05 16.00
CA PHE A 227 -15.78 23.04 17.04
C PHE A 227 -15.14 24.40 16.77
N GLU A 228 -13.87 24.46 16.38
CA GLU A 228 -13.19 25.72 16.15
C GLU A 228 -13.76 26.49 14.94
N ILE A 229 -14.25 25.79 13.92
CA ILE A 229 -14.86 26.39 12.73
C ILE A 229 -16.32 26.80 12.98
N THR A 230 -17.13 25.92 13.60
CA THR A 230 -18.58 26.10 13.72
C THR A 230 -19.04 26.72 15.05
N GLU A 231 -18.16 26.73 16.06
CA GLU A 231 -18.45 27.10 17.45
C GLU A 231 -19.49 26.19 18.14
N ASP A 232 -19.76 25.02 17.56
CA ASP A 232 -20.69 24.03 18.11
C ASP A 232 -20.08 23.28 19.31
N LEU A 233 -20.71 23.43 20.48
CA LEU A 233 -20.25 22.87 21.74
C LEU A 233 -20.38 21.34 21.82
N ASP A 234 -21.20 20.73 20.97
CA ASP A 234 -21.33 19.27 20.92
C ASP A 234 -20.02 18.66 20.42
N TYR A 235 -19.43 19.20 19.35
CA TYR A 235 -18.12 18.79 18.85
C TYR A 235 -17.00 19.00 19.88
N ARG A 236 -17.06 20.08 20.67
CA ARG A 236 -16.10 20.29 21.77
C ARG A 236 -16.22 19.19 22.82
N THR A 237 -17.46 18.85 23.19
CA THR A 237 -17.75 17.84 24.20
C THR A 237 -17.25 16.47 23.75
N ASP A 238 -17.50 16.11 22.50
CA ASP A 238 -17.04 14.86 21.90
C ASP A 238 -15.51 14.79 21.80
N ALA A 239 -14.85 15.87 21.36
CA ALA A 239 -13.39 15.94 21.33
C ALA A 239 -12.78 15.70 22.72
N VAL A 240 -13.30 16.37 23.75
CA VAL A 240 -12.84 16.22 25.14
C VAL A 240 -13.05 14.79 25.63
N LYS A 241 -14.22 14.20 25.36
CA LYS A 241 -14.53 12.83 25.76
C LYS A 241 -13.53 11.83 25.16
N ILE A 242 -13.24 11.96 23.86
CA ILE A 242 -12.32 11.05 23.15
C ILE A 242 -10.89 11.20 23.65
N PHE A 243 -10.40 12.44 23.81
CA PHE A 243 -9.05 12.65 24.34
C PHE A 243 -8.90 12.15 25.78
N GLN A 244 -9.96 12.27 26.59
CA GLN A 244 -9.99 11.70 27.94
C GLN A 244 -9.95 10.16 27.90
N GLU A 245 -10.71 9.54 26.99
CA GLU A 245 -10.69 8.09 26.78
C GLU A 245 -9.29 7.57 26.40
N ILE A 246 -8.59 8.24 25.49
CA ILE A 246 -7.20 7.88 25.13
C ILE A 246 -6.28 8.01 26.33
N PHE A 247 -6.40 9.11 27.09
CA PHE A 247 -5.58 9.35 28.27
C PHE A 247 -5.78 8.27 29.35
N ASP A 248 -7.04 7.87 29.59
CA ASP A 248 -7.38 6.88 30.62
C ASP A 248 -7.01 5.45 30.19
N THR A 249 -7.18 5.12 28.91
CA THR A 249 -6.99 3.76 28.37
C THR A 249 -5.53 3.49 27.97
N TYR A 250 -4.82 4.50 27.45
CA TYR A 250 -3.44 4.37 26.94
C TYR A 250 -2.47 5.35 27.62
N PRO A 251 -2.39 5.40 28.96
CA PRO A 251 -1.76 6.49 29.71
C PRO A 251 -0.27 6.70 29.41
N ASN A 252 0.46 5.64 29.05
CA ASN A 252 1.90 5.64 28.78
C ASN A 252 2.27 5.69 27.29
N SER A 253 1.34 6.10 26.43
CA SER A 253 1.55 6.18 24.98
C SER A 253 1.87 7.61 24.50
N ILE A 254 2.47 7.73 23.32
CA ILE A 254 2.62 9.02 22.63
C ILE A 254 1.26 9.68 22.37
N TYR A 255 0.21 8.87 22.15
CA TYR A 255 -1.15 9.34 21.89
C TYR A 255 -1.75 10.00 23.13
N SER A 256 -1.54 9.43 24.32
CA SER A 256 -1.92 10.07 25.59
C SER A 256 -1.23 11.42 25.77
N ALA A 257 0.06 11.54 25.43
CA ALA A 257 0.75 12.83 25.47
C ALA A 257 0.13 13.86 24.52
N GLN A 258 -0.23 13.45 23.29
CA GLN A 258 -0.92 14.30 22.32
C GLN A 258 -2.34 14.68 22.79
N SER A 259 -3.10 13.75 23.36
CA SER A 259 -4.43 14.00 23.92
C SER A 259 -4.37 14.98 25.09
N ARG A 260 -3.37 14.88 25.97
CA ARG A 260 -3.15 15.85 27.06
C ARG A 260 -2.90 17.27 26.55
N LEU A 261 -2.11 17.41 25.49
CA LEU A 261 -1.85 18.71 24.87
C LEU A 261 -3.16 19.29 24.33
N ASN A 262 -3.92 18.51 23.57
CA ASN A 262 -5.21 18.94 23.02
C ASN A 262 -6.21 19.34 24.12
N LEU A 263 -6.34 18.54 25.19
CA LEU A 263 -7.19 18.87 26.33
C LEU A 263 -6.76 20.17 27.01
N HIS A 264 -5.46 20.36 27.22
CA HIS A 264 -4.93 21.58 27.80
C HIS A 264 -5.23 22.80 26.91
N GLU A 265 -5.10 22.67 25.60
CA GLU A 265 -5.37 23.76 24.66
C GLU A 265 -6.86 24.12 24.58
N ILE A 266 -7.74 23.12 24.50
CA ILE A 266 -9.21 23.32 24.54
C ILE A 266 -9.63 24.02 25.84
N LYS A 267 -9.02 23.66 26.98
CA LYS A 267 -9.32 24.28 28.28
C LYS A 267 -8.91 25.74 28.34
N ASN A 268 -7.82 26.10 27.66
CA ASN A 268 -7.28 27.46 27.66
C ASN A 268 -7.74 28.31 26.46
N GLY A 269 -8.67 27.80 25.64
CA GLY A 269 -9.19 28.52 24.46
C GLY A 269 -8.14 28.76 23.37
N LYS A 270 -7.17 27.84 23.23
CA LYS A 270 -6.17 27.89 22.16
C LYS A 270 -6.71 27.19 20.90
N ASN A 271 -6.67 27.88 19.77
CA ASN A 271 -7.10 27.34 18.48
C ASN A 271 -5.92 26.67 17.76
N ILE A 272 -6.22 25.63 16.98
CA ILE A 272 -5.28 24.94 16.07
C ILE A 272 -5.65 25.12 14.59
N TYR A 273 -6.91 25.42 14.27
CA TYR A 273 -7.39 25.58 12.91
C TYR A 273 -7.54 27.07 12.50
N LYS A 274 -7.89 27.95 13.45
CA LYS A 274 -8.02 29.40 13.20
C LYS A 274 -6.65 30.11 13.34
N TYR A 275 -5.77 29.98 12.35
CA TYR A 275 -4.63 30.87 12.07
C TYR A 275 -4.34 30.96 10.57
#